data_AF-A0A3D3CUI3-F1
#
_entry.id   AF-A0A3D3CUI3-F1
#
_cell.length_a   1.000
_cell.length_b   1.000
_cell.length_c   1.000
_cell.angle_alpha   90.00
_cell.angle_beta   90.00
_cell.angle_gamma   90.00
#
_symmetry.space_group_name_H-M   'P 1'
#
loop_
_entity.id
_entity.type
_entity.pdbx_description
1 polymer ?
#
loop_
_entity_poly.entity_id
_entity_poly.type
_entity_poly.pdbx_seq_one_letter_code
_entity_poly.pdbx_strand_id
1 'polypeptide(L)'
;MQFIKTVARLLIILILPCFAFSQSTYLPQGSQYEHFLDRLTIKMQTNPDLNIFTPRPFSSKMAVDVTELADSLSNIASPGETYRLGKTDQATAQSLLMNNSEWVSGSQASFQSKHPIWNTIYKTRANFFEVNEKDFFLAVNPVLQFQLSDQTGNPEQVYLNTKGLTFRGRIANHLGFSSYITDNQERGPDFFQDRVYASGYPAVPGVGYFKNFKSGTAFDYWDARGSIDFDFWKYFTLQFGYDKNFIGDGYRTLFLSDYAAPYLFLKL
;
A
#
# COMPACT_ATOMS: atom_id res chain seq x y z
N MET A 1 -11.29 28.68 37.40
CA MET A 1 -11.09 27.21 37.53
C MET A 1 -11.21 26.42 36.22
N GLN A 2 -11.91 26.89 35.17
CA GLN A 2 -11.99 26.17 33.89
C GLN A 2 -10.67 26.13 33.12
N PHE A 3 -9.90 27.22 33.10
CA PHE A 3 -8.63 27.31 32.36
C PHE A 3 -7.60 26.25 32.81
N ILE A 4 -7.44 26.05 34.13
CA ILE A 4 -6.53 25.04 34.69
C ILE A 4 -6.95 23.62 34.30
N LYS A 5 -8.26 23.34 34.23
CA LYS A 5 -8.78 22.03 33.78
C LYS A 5 -8.50 21.77 32.30
N THR A 6 -8.57 22.80 31.46
CA THR A 6 -8.27 22.71 30.02
C THR A 6 -6.76 22.52 29.78
N VAL A 7 -5.91 23.24 30.51
CA VAL A 7 -4.45 23.11 30.45
C VAL A 7 -3.99 21.75 30.95
N ALA A 8 -4.58 21.23 32.03
CA ALA A 8 -4.28 19.88 32.52
C ALA A 8 -4.68 18.79 31.51
N ARG A 9 -5.84 18.93 30.83
CA ARG A 9 -6.26 18.01 29.76
C ARG A 9 -5.32 18.06 28.55
N LEU A 10 -4.89 19.26 28.14
CA LEU A 10 -3.91 19.45 27.06
C LEU A 10 -2.53 18.87 27.42
N LEU A 11 -2.08 19.03 28.67
CA LEU A 11 -0.84 18.44 29.18
C LEU A 11 -0.90 16.91 29.20
N ILE A 12 -2.03 16.31 29.58
CA ILE A 12 -2.22 14.86 29.53
C ILE A 12 -2.12 14.34 28.09
N ILE A 13 -2.71 15.05 27.12
CA ILE A 13 -2.60 14.72 25.69
C ILE A 13 -1.15 14.89 25.18
N LEU A 14 -0.43 15.90 25.69
CA LEU A 14 0.97 16.18 25.33
C LEU A 14 2.00 15.24 25.96
N ILE A 15 1.69 14.60 27.10
CA ILE A 15 2.59 13.68 27.82
C ILE A 15 2.39 12.21 27.40
N LEU A 16 1.24 11.89 26.80
CA LEU A 16 0.94 10.56 26.26
C LEU A 16 1.88 10.02 25.14
N PRO A 17 2.61 10.82 24.33
CA PRO A 17 3.47 10.26 23.28
C PRO A 17 4.85 9.79 23.77
N CYS A 18 5.24 9.98 25.03
CA CYS A 18 6.61 9.69 25.49
C CYS A 18 6.96 8.20 25.70
N PHE A 19 6.00 7.27 25.60
CA PHE A 19 6.24 5.85 25.85
C PHE A 19 5.76 4.91 24.75
N ALA A 20 5.48 5.44 23.55
CA ALA A 20 5.07 4.60 22.43
C ALA A 20 6.31 4.01 21.74
N PHE A 21 6.50 2.70 21.89
CA PHE A 21 7.37 1.91 21.03
C PHE A 21 6.54 1.46 19.84
N SER A 22 6.87 1.89 18.64
CA SER A 22 6.02 1.66 17.45
C SER A 22 6.79 1.29 16.18
N GLN A 23 6.11 0.60 15.24
CA GLN A 23 6.47 0.16 13.88
C GLN A 23 5.22 -0.25 13.02
N SER A 24 4.98 0.31 11.82
CA SER A 24 4.73 -0.42 10.53
C SER A 24 3.79 0.29 9.53
N THR A 25 4.32 0.69 8.37
CA THR A 25 3.52 1.08 7.18
C THR A 25 2.83 -0.14 6.53
N TYR A 26 1.92 0.08 5.57
CA TYR A 26 1.18 -0.97 4.86
C TYR A 26 1.51 -1.02 3.36
N LEU A 27 1.46 -2.22 2.77
CA LEU A 27 1.65 -2.42 1.34
C LEU A 27 0.48 -1.83 0.53
N PRO A 28 0.73 -1.31 -0.69
CA PRO A 28 -0.35 -0.91 -1.58
C PRO A 28 -1.26 -2.08 -1.91
N GLN A 29 -2.56 -1.85 -1.82
CA GLN A 29 -3.58 -2.85 -2.13
C GLN A 29 -3.52 -3.26 -3.62
N GLY A 30 -3.64 -4.56 -3.88
CA GLY A 30 -3.57 -5.12 -5.22
C GLY A 30 -2.14 -5.15 -5.81
N SER A 31 -1.12 -4.95 -4.97
CA SER A 31 0.26 -5.07 -5.40
C SER A 31 0.63 -6.53 -5.73
N GLN A 32 1.57 -6.73 -6.66
CA GLN A 32 2.11 -8.05 -6.97
C GLN A 32 2.73 -8.77 -5.75
N TYR A 33 3.10 -8.00 -4.72
CA TYR A 33 3.64 -8.52 -3.48
C TYR A 33 2.61 -9.33 -2.69
N GLU A 34 1.32 -9.01 -2.80
CA GLU A 34 0.27 -9.77 -2.14
C GLU A 34 0.24 -11.22 -2.61
N HIS A 35 0.26 -11.45 -3.93
CA HIS A 35 0.32 -12.80 -4.50
C HIS A 35 1.61 -13.54 -4.14
N PHE A 36 2.72 -12.80 -3.98
CA PHE A 36 3.97 -13.37 -3.52
C PHE A 36 3.87 -13.83 -2.06
N LEU A 37 3.31 -12.99 -1.17
CA LEU A 37 3.08 -13.34 0.23
C LEU A 37 2.10 -14.51 0.37
N ASP A 38 1.00 -14.53 -0.39
CA ASP A 38 0.06 -15.66 -0.40
C ASP A 38 0.75 -16.98 -0.80
N ARG A 39 1.69 -16.92 -1.76
CA ARG A 39 2.51 -18.08 -2.13
C ARG A 39 3.52 -18.46 -1.06
N LEU A 40 4.09 -17.48 -0.35
CA LEU A 40 4.94 -17.76 0.81
C LEU A 40 4.15 -18.43 1.93
N THR A 41 2.87 -18.09 2.14
CA THR A 41 1.98 -18.76 3.10
C THR A 41 1.91 -20.26 2.80
N ILE A 42 1.66 -20.60 1.52
CA ILE A 42 1.58 -21.99 1.06
C ILE A 42 2.93 -22.71 1.21
N LYS A 43 4.05 -22.05 0.90
CA LYS A 43 5.39 -22.65 0.97
C LYS A 43 5.88 -22.86 2.39
N MET A 44 5.61 -21.91 3.29
CA MET A 44 6.12 -21.97 4.66
C MET A 44 5.24 -22.76 5.61
N GLN A 45 3.93 -22.86 5.33
CA GLN A 45 2.90 -23.66 6.01
C GLN A 45 2.68 -23.43 7.52
N THR A 46 3.69 -22.98 8.24
CA THR A 46 3.74 -22.87 9.72
C THR A 46 4.09 -21.46 10.17
N ASN A 47 4.26 -20.52 9.24
CA ASN A 47 4.59 -19.14 9.57
C ASN A 47 3.37 -18.46 10.24
N PRO A 48 3.48 -18.05 11.51
CA PRO A 48 2.35 -17.48 12.26
C PRO A 48 1.90 -16.12 11.71
N ASP A 49 2.81 -15.35 11.11
CA ASP A 49 2.54 -14.01 10.58
C ASP A 49 1.78 -14.04 9.24
N LEU A 50 1.80 -15.17 8.52
CA LEU A 50 1.04 -15.33 7.28
C LEU A 50 -0.23 -16.17 7.45
N ASN A 51 -0.20 -17.19 8.32
CA ASN A 51 -1.30 -18.15 8.42
C ASN A 51 -2.54 -17.63 9.15
N ILE A 52 -2.42 -16.54 9.92
CA ILE A 52 -3.51 -15.99 10.75
C ILE A 52 -4.06 -14.69 10.14
N PHE A 53 -3.35 -14.09 9.19
CA PHE A 53 -3.68 -12.77 8.65
C PHE A 53 -4.55 -12.87 7.38
N THR A 54 -5.84 -12.65 7.57
CA THR A 54 -6.84 -12.41 6.52
C THR A 54 -7.09 -10.94 6.18
N PRO A 55 -6.82 -9.93 7.06
CA PRO A 55 -7.03 -8.53 6.73
C PRO A 55 -5.95 -7.98 5.78
N ARG A 56 -6.39 -7.29 4.73
CA ARG A 56 -5.57 -6.54 3.77
C ARG A 56 -5.86 -5.04 3.88
N PRO A 57 -4.88 -4.18 3.59
CA PRO A 57 -3.52 -4.49 3.11
C PRO A 57 -2.61 -5.13 4.18
N PHE A 58 -1.56 -5.83 3.74
CA PHE A 58 -0.53 -6.39 4.64
C PHE A 58 0.39 -5.30 5.18
N SER A 59 0.90 -5.50 6.41
CA SER A 59 1.97 -4.69 6.98
C SER A 59 3.25 -4.83 6.14
N SER A 60 3.87 -3.70 5.77
CA SER A 60 5.15 -3.66 5.07
C SER A 60 6.27 -4.28 5.90
N LYS A 61 6.27 -4.03 7.21
CA LYS A 61 7.25 -4.62 8.12
C LYS A 61 7.12 -6.15 8.14
N MET A 62 5.92 -6.67 8.39
CA MET A 62 5.66 -8.10 8.39
C MET A 62 6.05 -8.73 7.05
N ALA A 63 5.69 -8.09 5.93
CA ALA A 63 6.06 -8.56 4.60
C ALA A 63 7.58 -8.64 4.41
N VAL A 64 8.33 -7.66 4.92
CA VAL A 64 9.80 -7.66 4.87
C VAL A 64 10.38 -8.76 5.75
N ASP A 65 9.96 -8.87 7.01
CA ASP A 65 10.45 -9.88 7.97
C ASP A 65 10.26 -11.30 7.41
N VAL A 66 9.07 -11.58 6.89
CA VAL A 66 8.71 -12.85 6.27
C VAL A 66 9.52 -13.12 4.99
N THR A 67 9.78 -12.08 4.19
CA THR A 67 10.58 -12.19 2.98
C THR A 67 12.06 -12.46 3.28
N GLU A 68 12.64 -11.78 4.28
CA GLU A 68 14.01 -12.01 4.73
C GLU A 68 14.19 -13.44 5.27
N LEU A 69 13.19 -13.94 6.02
CA LEU A 69 13.16 -15.32 6.48
C LEU A 69 13.10 -16.30 5.29
N ALA A 70 12.21 -16.06 4.34
CA ALA A 70 12.06 -16.92 3.17
C ALA A 70 13.31 -16.96 2.29
N ASP A 71 13.98 -15.82 2.09
CA ASP A 71 15.24 -15.75 1.36
C ASP A 71 16.36 -16.51 2.08
N SER A 72 16.45 -16.35 3.41
CA SER A 72 17.41 -17.07 4.24
C SER A 72 17.22 -18.59 4.17
N LEU A 73 15.97 -19.06 4.29
CA LEU A 73 15.63 -20.48 4.17
C LEU A 73 15.92 -21.01 2.76
N SER A 74 15.62 -20.23 1.72
CA SER A 74 15.87 -20.63 0.33
C SER A 74 17.36 -20.80 0.02
N ASN A 75 18.24 -20.06 0.69
CA ASN A 75 19.69 -20.17 0.50
C ASN A 75 20.28 -21.42 1.15
N ILE A 76 19.60 -21.97 2.17
CA ILE A 76 20.01 -23.20 2.87
C ILE A 76 19.33 -24.43 2.26
N ALA A 77 18.16 -24.25 1.65
CA ALA A 77 17.33 -25.33 1.11
C ALA A 77 18.00 -26.11 -0.03
N SER A 78 17.91 -27.44 0.04
CA SER A 78 18.39 -28.32 -1.02
C SER A 78 17.54 -28.18 -2.29
N PRO A 79 18.08 -28.47 -3.48
CA PRO A 79 17.29 -28.48 -4.71
C PRO A 79 16.08 -29.42 -4.60
N GLY A 80 14.87 -28.87 -4.78
CA GLY A 80 13.60 -29.62 -4.72
C GLY A 80 12.82 -29.48 -3.42
N GLU A 81 13.37 -28.82 -2.40
CA GLU A 81 12.64 -28.54 -1.16
C GLU A 81 11.62 -27.39 -1.32
N THR A 82 10.50 -27.49 -0.61
CA THR A 82 9.37 -26.55 -0.65
C THR A 82 9.78 -25.10 -0.36
N TYR A 83 10.83 -24.90 0.45
CA TYR A 83 11.34 -23.59 0.84
C TYR A 83 12.18 -22.89 -0.24
N ARG A 84 12.54 -23.58 -1.33
CA ARG A 84 13.32 -22.97 -2.41
C ARG A 84 12.47 -21.98 -3.20
N LEU A 85 12.93 -20.74 -3.29
CA LEU A 85 12.31 -19.70 -4.11
C LEU A 85 12.69 -19.91 -5.58
N GLY A 86 11.70 -19.81 -6.47
CA GLY A 86 11.97 -19.79 -7.91
C GLY A 86 12.62 -18.47 -8.33
N LYS A 87 13.18 -18.39 -9.54
CA LYS A 87 13.82 -17.14 -10.03
C LYS A 87 12.88 -15.94 -9.99
N THR A 88 11.61 -16.14 -10.34
CA THR A 88 10.57 -15.11 -10.26
C THR A 88 10.33 -14.68 -8.82
N ASP A 89 10.26 -15.63 -7.88
CA ASP A 89 10.03 -15.37 -6.45
C ASP A 89 11.20 -14.60 -5.85
N GLN A 90 12.43 -14.95 -6.22
CA GLN A 90 13.64 -14.24 -5.80
C GLN A 90 13.65 -12.80 -6.33
N ALA A 91 13.25 -12.59 -7.59
CA ALA A 91 13.14 -11.25 -8.16
C ALA A 91 12.05 -10.42 -7.45
N THR A 92 10.89 -11.03 -7.15
CA THR A 92 9.81 -10.37 -6.41
C THR A 92 10.21 -10.09 -4.96
N ALA A 93 10.90 -11.01 -4.29
CA ALA A 93 11.46 -10.83 -2.96
C ALA A 93 12.43 -9.64 -2.92
N GLN A 94 13.39 -9.61 -3.85
CA GLN A 94 14.33 -8.50 -3.96
C GLN A 94 13.60 -7.18 -4.25
N SER A 95 12.59 -7.20 -5.11
CA SER A 95 11.76 -6.03 -5.40
C SER A 95 11.00 -5.55 -4.17
N LEU A 96 10.42 -6.46 -3.38
CA LEU A 96 9.69 -6.15 -2.15
C LEU A 96 10.62 -5.51 -1.12
N LEU A 97 11.79 -6.09 -0.87
CA LEU A 97 12.80 -5.56 0.06
C LEU A 97 13.30 -4.18 -0.39
N MET A 98 13.62 -4.03 -1.68
CA MET A 98 14.07 -2.75 -2.24
C MET A 98 12.98 -1.68 -2.15
N ASN A 99 11.72 -2.06 -2.36
CA ASN A 99 10.58 -1.18 -2.21
C ASN A 99 10.15 -0.98 -0.76
N ASN A 100 10.77 -1.58 0.25
CA ASN A 100 10.44 -1.34 1.66
C ASN A 100 11.73 -1.23 2.48
N SER A 101 12.72 -0.51 1.93
CA SER A 101 14.07 -0.38 2.49
C SER A 101 14.09 0.16 3.92
N GLU A 102 13.05 0.87 4.33
CA GLU A 102 12.88 1.39 5.69
C GLU A 102 12.73 0.30 6.76
N TRP A 103 12.36 -0.93 6.37
CA TRP A 103 12.16 -2.08 7.26
C TRP A 103 13.24 -3.15 7.12
N VAL A 104 14.10 -3.06 6.09
CA VAL A 104 15.12 -4.07 5.78
C VAL A 104 16.26 -4.02 6.81
N SER A 105 16.53 -5.16 7.44
CA SER A 105 17.61 -5.33 8.42
C SER A 105 18.95 -5.67 7.74
N GLY A 106 18.89 -6.27 6.55
CA GLY A 106 20.05 -6.69 5.77
C GLY A 106 20.80 -5.58 5.02
N SER A 107 21.74 -5.99 4.16
CA SER A 107 22.54 -5.06 3.34
C SER A 107 21.69 -4.38 2.27
N GLN A 108 21.64 -3.05 2.30
CA GLN A 108 20.94 -2.21 1.33
C GLN A 108 21.82 -1.77 0.16
N ALA A 109 23.05 -2.26 0.07
CA ALA A 109 24.00 -1.85 -0.97
C ALA A 109 23.47 -2.09 -2.40
N SER A 110 22.66 -3.15 -2.58
CA SER A 110 22.06 -3.48 -3.88
C SER A 110 20.94 -2.52 -4.30
N PHE A 111 20.37 -1.75 -3.38
CA PHE A 111 19.24 -0.85 -3.62
C PHE A 111 19.67 0.48 -4.24
N GLN A 112 20.95 0.81 -4.15
CA GLN A 112 21.50 2.05 -4.67
C GLN A 112 21.39 2.11 -6.20
N SER A 113 20.98 3.27 -6.69
CA SER A 113 20.89 3.57 -8.12
C SER A 113 22.28 3.81 -8.69
N LYS A 114 22.47 3.38 -9.94
CA LYS A 114 23.71 3.65 -10.69
C LYS A 114 23.72 5.06 -11.31
N HIS A 115 22.54 5.68 -11.43
CA HIS A 115 22.33 6.93 -12.16
C HIS A 115 21.46 7.91 -11.34
N PRO A 116 21.95 8.41 -10.19
CA PRO A 116 21.25 9.46 -9.47
C PRO A 116 21.25 10.77 -10.27
N ILE A 117 20.14 11.50 -10.23
CA ILE A 117 20.00 12.82 -10.87
C ILE A 117 20.27 13.88 -9.80
N TRP A 118 21.26 14.74 -10.05
CA TRP A 118 21.68 15.83 -9.14
C TRP A 118 21.95 15.39 -7.70
N ASN A 119 22.38 14.14 -7.50
CA ASN A 119 22.59 13.53 -6.17
C ASN A 119 21.40 13.68 -5.22
N THR A 120 20.19 13.88 -5.73
CA THR A 120 18.98 14.19 -4.95
C THR A 120 17.82 13.29 -5.36
N ILE A 121 17.62 13.14 -6.67
CA ILE A 121 16.53 12.36 -7.25
C ILE A 121 17.07 10.99 -7.65
N TYR A 122 16.26 9.95 -7.43
CA TYR A 122 16.53 8.57 -7.81
C TYR A 122 17.83 8.00 -7.22
N LYS A 123 18.09 8.31 -5.93
CA LYS A 123 19.24 7.78 -5.17
C LYS A 123 19.17 6.26 -5.02
N THR A 124 17.97 5.76 -4.72
CA THR A 124 17.65 4.32 -4.69
C THR A 124 16.86 3.95 -5.93
N ARG A 125 16.90 2.68 -6.32
CA ARG A 125 16.19 2.20 -7.52
C ARG A 125 14.68 2.14 -7.34
N ALA A 126 14.20 2.02 -6.10
CA ALA A 126 12.78 1.92 -5.80
C ALA A 126 12.08 3.28 -5.74
N ASN A 127 12.78 4.34 -5.31
CA ASN A 127 12.12 5.60 -4.98
C ASN A 127 12.61 6.74 -5.88
N PHE A 128 11.66 7.54 -6.41
CA PHE A 128 11.96 8.75 -7.17
C PHE A 128 12.61 9.82 -6.29
N PHE A 129 12.07 10.02 -5.09
CA PHE A 129 12.70 10.85 -4.07
C PHE A 129 12.69 10.10 -2.74
N GLU A 130 13.84 10.11 -2.07
CA GLU A 130 14.03 9.41 -0.80
C GLU A 130 14.87 10.26 0.15
N VAL A 131 14.38 10.40 1.38
CA VAL A 131 15.10 10.91 2.53
C VAL A 131 15.15 9.78 3.55
N ASN A 132 16.36 9.38 3.93
CA ASN A 132 16.59 8.30 4.89
C ASN A 132 17.60 8.78 5.93
N GLU A 133 17.08 9.30 7.03
CA GLU A 133 17.82 9.78 8.19
C GLU A 133 17.50 8.89 9.39
N LYS A 134 18.34 8.91 10.42
CA LYS A 134 18.26 8.03 11.59
C LYS A 134 16.84 7.89 12.19
N ASP A 135 16.13 8.99 12.32
CA ASP A 135 14.80 9.06 12.93
C ASP A 135 13.73 9.58 11.94
N PHE A 136 14.02 9.59 10.64
CA PHE A 136 13.08 10.07 9.64
C PHE A 136 13.30 9.40 8.29
N PHE A 137 12.28 8.70 7.81
CA PHE A 137 12.22 8.16 6.47
C PHE A 137 11.05 8.79 5.71
N LEU A 138 11.29 9.19 4.46
CA LEU A 138 10.28 9.66 3.53
C LEU A 138 10.63 9.17 2.13
N ALA A 139 9.68 8.50 1.48
CA ALA A 139 9.74 8.16 0.08
C ALA A 139 8.55 8.80 -0.65
N VAL A 140 8.84 9.38 -1.81
CA VAL A 140 7.85 10.01 -2.69
C VAL A 140 8.02 9.47 -4.09
N ASN A 141 6.94 8.95 -4.67
CA ASN A 141 6.94 8.32 -5.98
C ASN A 141 5.81 8.85 -6.86
N PRO A 142 6.07 9.14 -8.15
CA PRO A 142 5.01 9.43 -9.10
C PRO A 142 4.18 8.19 -9.41
N VAL A 143 2.88 8.37 -9.53
CA VAL A 143 1.93 7.37 -10.03
C VAL A 143 1.52 7.80 -11.43
N LEU A 144 1.85 6.98 -12.41
CA LEU A 144 1.49 7.21 -13.81
C LEU A 144 0.93 5.91 -14.39
N GLN A 145 -0.31 5.94 -14.87
CA GLN A 145 -0.91 4.83 -15.59
C GLN A 145 -1.62 5.36 -16.83
N PHE A 146 -1.22 4.85 -17.98
CA PHE A 146 -1.84 5.19 -19.25
C PHE A 146 -2.27 3.90 -19.93
N GLN A 147 -3.56 3.79 -20.22
CA GLN A 147 -4.13 2.70 -20.98
C GLN A 147 -4.94 3.28 -22.13
N LEU A 148 -4.75 2.72 -23.31
CA LEU A 148 -5.51 3.01 -24.50
C LEU A 148 -5.93 1.67 -25.09
N SER A 149 -7.21 1.49 -25.37
CA SER A 149 -7.76 0.22 -25.84
C SER A 149 -8.93 0.46 -26.77
N ASP A 150 -9.09 -0.42 -27.76
CA ASP A 150 -10.24 -0.44 -28.66
C ASP A 150 -11.15 -1.60 -28.29
N GLN A 151 -12.46 -1.37 -28.35
CA GLN A 151 -13.46 -2.41 -28.13
C GLN A 151 -14.23 -2.65 -29.42
N THR A 152 -14.28 -3.90 -29.89
CA THR A 152 -15.07 -4.27 -31.07
C THR A 152 -16.55 -3.93 -30.85
N GLY A 153 -17.13 -3.16 -31.78
CA GLY A 153 -18.53 -2.73 -31.71
C GLY A 153 -18.77 -1.43 -30.96
N ASN A 154 -17.76 -0.88 -30.27
CA ASN A 154 -17.83 0.46 -29.67
C ASN A 154 -16.97 1.43 -30.50
N PRO A 155 -17.56 2.49 -31.09
CA PRO A 155 -16.80 3.48 -31.86
C PRO A 155 -15.97 4.44 -30.98
N GLU A 156 -16.21 4.45 -29.65
CA GLU A 156 -15.47 5.28 -28.72
C GLU A 156 -14.18 4.59 -28.24
N GLN A 157 -13.11 5.37 -28.18
CA GLN A 157 -11.84 4.94 -27.61
C GLN A 157 -11.96 4.70 -26.10
N VAL A 158 -11.64 3.49 -25.64
CA VAL A 158 -11.51 3.16 -24.21
C VAL A 158 -10.14 3.62 -23.72
N TYR A 159 -10.09 4.32 -22.59
CA TYR A 159 -8.84 4.79 -22.02
C TYR A 159 -8.89 4.97 -20.50
N LEU A 160 -7.71 4.89 -19.88
CA LEU A 160 -7.46 5.28 -18.49
C LEU A 160 -6.20 6.13 -18.46
N ASN A 161 -6.29 7.31 -17.85
CA ASN A 161 -5.17 8.20 -17.60
C ASN A 161 -5.17 8.57 -16.11
N THR A 162 -4.27 7.94 -15.38
CA THR A 162 -4.05 8.17 -13.95
C THR A 162 -2.73 8.88 -13.77
N LYS A 163 -2.76 9.97 -13.01
CA LYS A 163 -1.58 10.73 -12.61
C LYS A 163 -1.68 11.09 -11.14
N GLY A 164 -0.57 11.02 -10.43
CA GLY A 164 -0.54 11.41 -9.04
C GLY A 164 0.76 11.05 -8.34
N LEU A 165 0.67 10.90 -7.03
CA LEU A 165 1.81 10.69 -6.16
C LEU A 165 1.46 9.70 -5.06
N THR A 166 2.43 8.89 -4.68
CA THR A 166 2.43 8.18 -3.40
C THR A 166 3.49 8.76 -2.48
N PHE A 167 3.13 8.83 -1.22
CA PHE A 167 4.01 9.21 -0.12
C PHE A 167 3.95 8.09 0.90
N ARG A 168 5.10 7.73 1.43
CA ARG A 168 5.18 6.94 2.65
C ARG A 168 6.33 7.42 3.48
N GLY A 169 6.21 7.28 4.77
CA GLY A 169 7.28 7.63 5.65
C GLY A 169 7.12 7.04 7.02
N ARG A 170 8.17 7.26 7.79
CA ARG A 170 8.29 6.78 9.15
C ARG A 170 9.05 7.79 9.99
N ILE A 171 8.52 8.14 11.15
CA ILE A 171 9.14 9.09 12.08
C ILE A 171 9.54 8.36 13.35
N ALA A 172 10.80 8.54 13.78
CA ALA A 172 11.40 7.95 14.97
C ALA A 172 11.19 6.43 15.08
N ASN A 173 11.09 5.73 13.94
CA ASN A 173 10.65 4.35 13.83
C ASN A 173 9.22 4.07 14.32
N HIS A 174 8.51 5.06 14.89
CA HIS A 174 7.30 4.95 15.72
C HIS A 174 6.02 5.53 15.12
N LEU A 175 6.08 6.23 14.00
CA LEU A 175 4.87 6.71 13.35
C LEU A 175 5.02 6.41 11.88
N GLY A 176 4.29 5.42 11.38
CA GLY A 176 4.15 5.20 9.96
C GLY A 176 3.06 6.09 9.39
N PHE A 177 3.28 6.54 8.16
CA PHE A 177 2.23 7.20 7.40
C PHE A 177 2.35 6.83 5.93
N SER A 178 1.21 6.76 5.27
CA SER A 178 1.11 6.52 3.84
C SER A 178 0.00 7.35 3.24
N SER A 179 0.19 7.77 2.00
CA SER A 179 -0.86 8.43 1.22
C SER A 179 -0.69 8.11 -0.26
N TYR A 180 -1.83 7.95 -0.93
CA TYR A 180 -1.96 7.75 -2.36
C TYR A 180 -2.96 8.80 -2.86
N ILE A 181 -2.53 9.65 -3.79
CA ILE A 181 -3.38 10.72 -4.31
C ILE A 181 -3.26 10.71 -5.83
N THR A 182 -4.36 10.45 -6.54
CA THR A 182 -4.40 10.49 -8.00
C THR A 182 -5.61 11.23 -8.54
N ASP A 183 -5.40 11.82 -9.72
CA ASP A 183 -6.43 12.31 -10.63
C ASP A 183 -6.55 11.29 -11.77
N ASN A 184 -7.76 10.80 -12.00
CA ASN A 184 -8.04 9.71 -12.93
C ASN A 184 -9.05 10.20 -13.97
N GLN A 185 -8.71 10.02 -15.24
CA GLN A 185 -9.61 10.25 -16.36
C GLN A 185 -9.83 8.92 -17.08
N GLU A 186 -11.06 8.44 -17.06
CA GLU A 186 -11.41 7.11 -17.50
C GLU A 186 -12.60 7.13 -18.45
N ARG A 187 -12.45 6.51 -19.62
CA ARG A 187 -13.59 6.01 -20.39
C ARG A 187 -13.47 4.49 -20.41
N GLY A 188 -14.28 3.84 -19.60
CA GLY A 188 -14.32 2.37 -19.57
C GLY A 188 -15.11 1.79 -20.75
N PRO A 189 -14.94 0.48 -21.01
CA PRO A 189 -15.69 -0.28 -22.02
C PRO A 189 -17.19 -0.38 -21.70
N ASP A 190 -17.99 -0.91 -22.62
CA ASP A 190 -19.45 -0.92 -22.49
C ASP A 190 -19.95 -1.57 -21.20
N PHE A 191 -19.36 -2.70 -20.78
CA PHE A 191 -19.76 -3.36 -19.52
C PHE A 191 -19.53 -2.46 -18.29
N PHE A 192 -18.51 -1.60 -18.34
CA PHE A 192 -18.24 -0.64 -17.27
C PHE A 192 -19.30 0.48 -17.32
N GLN A 193 -19.62 1.00 -18.51
CA GLN A 193 -20.67 2.00 -18.68
C GLN A 193 -22.01 1.47 -18.18
N ASP A 194 -22.41 0.26 -18.58
CA ASP A 194 -23.61 -0.41 -18.10
C ASP A 194 -23.62 -0.52 -16.58
N ARG A 195 -22.47 -0.87 -15.99
CA ARG A 195 -22.33 -0.97 -14.54
C ARG A 195 -22.49 0.37 -13.84
N VAL A 196 -21.93 1.44 -14.40
CA VAL A 196 -22.06 2.80 -13.85
C VAL A 196 -23.53 3.21 -13.76
N TYR A 197 -24.32 2.92 -14.78
CA TYR A 197 -25.73 3.33 -14.85
C TYR A 197 -26.72 2.27 -14.34
N ALA A 198 -26.25 1.09 -13.92
CA ALA A 198 -27.10 -0.06 -13.56
C ALA A 198 -28.14 0.23 -12.46
N SER A 199 -27.86 1.17 -11.55
CA SER A 199 -28.77 1.51 -10.44
C SER A 199 -29.84 2.54 -10.80
N GLY A 200 -29.83 3.05 -12.03
CA GLY A 200 -30.61 4.24 -12.44
C GLY A 200 -29.97 5.56 -12.04
N TYR A 201 -29.00 5.54 -11.11
CA TYR A 201 -28.12 6.65 -10.78
C TYR A 201 -26.68 6.29 -11.14
N PRO A 202 -25.93 7.21 -11.78
CA PRO A 202 -24.55 6.94 -12.14
C PRO A 202 -23.70 6.75 -10.88
N ALA A 203 -22.93 5.66 -10.83
CA ALA A 203 -21.98 5.37 -9.76
C ALA A 203 -20.73 4.69 -10.33
N VAL A 204 -19.59 5.37 -10.31
CA VAL A 204 -18.31 4.78 -10.71
C VAL A 204 -17.87 3.75 -9.65
N PRO A 205 -17.64 2.47 -10.01
CA PRO A 205 -17.26 1.44 -9.05
C PRO A 205 -16.00 1.81 -8.27
N GLY A 206 -16.05 1.65 -6.94
CA GLY A 206 -14.90 1.91 -6.08
C GLY A 206 -14.54 3.39 -5.89
N VAL A 207 -15.36 4.32 -6.39
CA VAL A 207 -15.12 5.77 -6.35
C VAL A 207 -16.26 6.45 -5.60
N GLY A 208 -15.90 7.37 -4.70
CA GLY A 208 -16.89 8.13 -3.92
C GLY A 208 -17.46 9.32 -4.68
N TYR A 209 -16.58 10.16 -5.23
CA TYR A 209 -16.95 11.36 -5.97
C TYR A 209 -16.35 11.33 -7.37
N PHE A 210 -17.19 11.54 -8.38
CA PHE A 210 -16.79 11.62 -9.77
C PHE A 210 -17.59 12.71 -10.49
N LYS A 211 -17.05 13.19 -11.61
CA LYS A 211 -17.74 14.10 -12.54
C LYS A 211 -17.64 13.55 -13.96
N ASN A 212 -18.57 13.93 -14.82
CA ASN A 212 -18.47 13.64 -16.24
C ASN A 212 -17.28 14.41 -16.84
N PHE A 213 -16.57 13.75 -17.75
CA PHE A 213 -15.44 14.29 -18.47
C PHE A 213 -15.74 14.33 -19.97
N LYS A 214 -15.51 15.49 -20.59
CA LYS A 214 -15.74 15.72 -22.04
C LYS A 214 -17.14 15.28 -22.49
N SER A 215 -17.24 14.34 -23.42
CA SER A 215 -18.46 13.91 -24.14
C SER A 215 -19.49 13.19 -23.27
N GLY A 216 -19.33 13.17 -21.95
CA GLY A 216 -20.27 12.57 -21.00
C GLY A 216 -20.12 11.06 -20.81
N THR A 217 -19.38 10.37 -21.70
CA THR A 217 -19.08 8.93 -21.60
C THR A 217 -17.80 8.62 -20.83
N ALA A 218 -16.99 9.65 -20.55
CA ALA A 218 -15.81 9.53 -19.71
C ALA A 218 -16.08 10.16 -18.34
N PHE A 219 -15.33 9.72 -17.34
CA PHE A 219 -15.41 10.17 -15.96
C PHE A 219 -14.06 10.71 -15.51
N ASP A 220 -14.11 11.70 -14.63
CA ASP A 220 -12.95 12.28 -13.96
C ASP A 220 -13.20 12.19 -12.45
N TYR A 221 -12.25 11.61 -11.73
CA TYR A 221 -12.35 11.40 -10.29
C TYR A 221 -10.99 11.43 -9.60
N TRP A 222 -11.04 11.84 -8.34
CA TRP A 222 -9.89 11.84 -7.44
C TRP A 222 -9.94 10.60 -6.57
N ASP A 223 -8.80 9.93 -6.45
CA ASP A 223 -8.59 8.87 -5.46
C ASP A 223 -7.55 9.36 -4.46
N ALA A 224 -8.04 9.83 -3.31
CA ALA A 224 -7.22 10.33 -2.21
C ALA A 224 -7.39 9.40 -1.02
N ARG A 225 -6.32 8.67 -0.72
CA ARG A 225 -6.24 7.67 0.34
C ARG A 225 -5.05 7.98 1.22
N GLY A 226 -5.15 7.61 2.49
CA GLY A 226 -4.04 7.75 3.40
C GLY A 226 -4.34 7.25 4.78
N SER A 227 -3.28 6.88 5.48
CA SER A 227 -3.37 6.38 6.84
C SER A 227 -2.14 6.76 7.64
N ILE A 228 -2.33 6.79 8.94
CA ILE A 228 -1.27 6.83 9.93
C ILE A 228 -1.37 5.57 10.79
N ASP A 229 -0.23 5.02 11.15
CA ASP A 229 -0.11 3.86 12.00
C ASP A 229 0.87 4.13 13.13
N PHE A 230 0.53 3.63 14.31
CA PHE A 230 1.44 3.62 15.45
C PHE A 230 1.13 2.44 16.37
N ASP A 231 2.16 1.76 16.86
CA ASP A 231 1.98 0.80 17.94
C ASP A 231 1.90 1.54 19.27
N PHE A 232 0.85 1.24 20.03
CA PHE A 232 0.71 1.76 21.39
C PHE A 232 1.20 0.76 22.44
N TRP A 233 1.48 -0.48 22.04
CA TRP A 233 2.09 -1.52 22.86
C TRP A 233 2.88 -2.50 21.99
N LYS A 234 3.76 -3.31 22.58
CA LYS A 234 4.60 -4.31 21.88
C LYS A 234 3.84 -5.24 20.91
N TYR A 235 2.55 -5.44 21.12
CA TYR A 235 1.73 -6.41 20.38
C TYR A 235 0.52 -5.77 19.68
N PHE A 236 0.36 -4.45 19.75
CA PHE A 236 -0.85 -3.79 19.26
C PHE A 236 -0.52 -2.55 18.43
N THR A 237 -0.97 -2.56 17.18
CA THR A 237 -0.79 -1.49 16.20
C THR A 237 -2.14 -0.82 15.94
N LEU A 238 -2.23 0.47 16.17
CA LEU A 238 -3.41 1.24 15.79
C LEU A 238 -3.18 1.87 14.41
N GLN A 239 -4.09 1.64 13.47
CA GLN A 239 -4.10 2.33 12.19
C GLN A 239 -5.37 3.17 12.05
N PHE A 240 -5.20 4.46 11.78
CA PHE A 240 -6.30 5.37 11.51
C PHE A 240 -6.12 5.96 10.12
N GLY A 241 -7.18 5.94 9.30
CA GLY A 241 -7.04 6.41 7.93
C GLY A 241 -8.33 6.46 7.14
N TYR A 242 -8.20 6.90 5.91
CA TYR A 242 -9.21 6.91 4.87
C TYR A 242 -8.70 6.08 3.69
N ASP A 243 -9.13 4.83 3.60
CA ASP A 243 -8.67 3.86 2.60
C ASP A 243 -9.71 2.73 2.48
N LYS A 244 -9.43 1.73 1.66
CA LYS A 244 -10.18 0.50 1.50
C LYS A 244 -9.55 -0.59 2.36
N ASN A 245 -10.40 -1.45 2.92
CA ASN A 245 -9.96 -2.66 3.61
C ASN A 245 -10.61 -3.87 2.96
N PHE A 246 -9.91 -5.00 3.02
CA PHE A 246 -10.42 -6.27 2.54
C PHE A 246 -10.15 -7.34 3.59
N ILE A 247 -11.10 -8.21 3.87
CA ILE A 247 -10.94 -9.32 4.81
C ILE A 247 -11.32 -10.60 4.09
N GLY A 248 -10.34 -11.46 3.82
CA GLY A 248 -10.53 -12.77 3.21
C GLY A 248 -9.32 -13.27 2.41
N ASP A 249 -9.40 -14.54 1.98
CA ASP A 249 -8.30 -15.26 1.31
C ASP A 249 -8.53 -15.46 -0.20
N GLY A 250 -9.52 -14.77 -0.77
CA GLY A 250 -9.89 -14.91 -2.18
C GLY A 250 -9.85 -13.57 -2.93
N TYR A 251 -10.09 -13.63 -4.24
CA TYR A 251 -10.30 -12.43 -5.06
C TYR A 251 -11.58 -11.67 -4.67
N ARG A 252 -12.53 -12.37 -4.04
CA ARG A 252 -13.76 -11.82 -3.47
C ARG A 252 -13.96 -12.39 -2.08
N THR A 253 -14.71 -11.68 -1.26
CA THR A 253 -15.02 -12.09 0.11
C THR A 253 -16.49 -11.86 0.43
N LEU A 254 -17.00 -12.68 1.35
CA LEU A 254 -18.33 -12.54 1.96
C LEU A 254 -18.31 -11.67 3.23
N PHE A 255 -17.12 -11.31 3.72
CA PHE A 255 -16.95 -10.48 4.92
C PHE A 255 -16.87 -9.00 4.56
N LEU A 256 -15.67 -8.48 4.30
CA LEU A 256 -15.45 -7.07 3.99
C LEU A 256 -14.67 -6.94 2.70
N SER A 257 -15.30 -6.38 1.65
CA SER A 257 -14.67 -6.18 0.35
C SER A 257 -14.17 -4.74 0.17
N ASP A 258 -13.25 -4.59 -0.78
CA ASP A 258 -12.68 -3.34 -1.25
C ASP A 258 -13.40 -2.74 -2.47
N TYR A 259 -14.61 -3.26 -2.77
CA TYR A 259 -15.40 -2.82 -3.91
C TYR A 259 -15.96 -1.40 -3.75
N ALA A 260 -16.24 -0.98 -2.52
CA ALA A 260 -16.81 0.32 -2.22
C ALA A 260 -15.77 1.46 -2.34
N ALA A 261 -16.25 2.70 -2.29
CA ALA A 261 -15.39 3.86 -2.14
C ALA A 261 -14.55 3.76 -0.84
N PRO A 262 -13.36 4.39 -0.78
CA PRO A 262 -12.59 4.48 0.45
C PRO A 262 -13.44 5.08 1.58
N TYR A 263 -13.18 4.68 2.81
CA TYR A 263 -13.94 5.13 3.98
C TYR A 263 -13.02 5.38 5.16
N LEU A 264 -13.50 6.18 6.11
CA LEU A 264 -12.77 6.44 7.35
C LEU A 264 -12.81 5.19 8.24
N PHE A 265 -11.66 4.76 8.72
CA PHE A 265 -11.55 3.58 9.57
C PHE A 265 -10.57 3.80 10.73
N LEU A 266 -10.75 2.95 11.75
CA LEU A 266 -9.80 2.71 12.82
C LEU A 266 -9.62 1.20 12.95
N LYS A 267 -8.38 0.72 12.81
CA LYS A 267 -7.98 -0.68 12.95
C LYS A 267 -7.04 -0.85 14.13
N LEU A 268 -7.12 -2.02 14.75
CA LEU A 268 -6.30 -2.48 15.87
C LEU A 268 -5.70 -3.84 15.50
#